data_AF-A0A9D6QZ00-F1
#
_entry.id   AF-A0A9D6QZ00-F1
#
_cell.length_a   1.000
_cell.length_b   1.000
_cell.length_c   1.000
_cell.angle_alpha   90.00
_cell.angle_beta   90.00
_cell.angle_gamma   90.00
#
_symmetry.space_group_name_H-M   'P 1'
#
loop_
_entity.id
_entity.type
_entity.pdbx_description
1 polymer ?
#
loop_
_entity_poly.entity_id
_entity_poly.type
_entity_poly.pdbx_seq_one_letter_code
_entity_poly.pdbx_strand_id
1 'polypeptide(L)'
;WEQVHRNGGRMLVKEWQDYVFFEGKARFEMGETTAAIQEKKWKEAYRRFYLRPHRIAMTLLRKSTWQHLPRTLSMAARIVLPKKTKDGKIKTLIDEARQPAL
;
A
#
# COMPACT_ATOMS: atom_id res chain seq x y z
N TRP A 1 -5.51 1.94 21.88
CA TRP A 1 -6.53 0.95 22.32
C TRP A 1 -7.40 1.53 23.43
N GLU A 2 -6.82 2.07 24.51
CA GLU A 2 -7.60 2.69 25.60
C GLU A 2 -8.52 3.83 25.17
N GLN A 3 -8.03 4.78 24.35
CA GLN A 3 -8.86 5.90 23.87
C GLN A 3 -10.08 5.46 23.07
N VAL A 4 -9.94 4.39 22.27
CA VAL A 4 -11.05 3.84 21.47
C VAL A 4 -12.11 3.25 22.41
N HIS A 5 -11.70 2.49 23.43
CA HIS A 5 -12.64 1.91 24.40
C HIS A 5 -13.32 2.98 25.26
N ARG A 6 -12.59 3.99 25.72
CA ARG A 6 -13.15 5.10 26.51
C ARG A 6 -14.22 5.88 25.76
N ASN A 7 -14.11 5.96 24.43
CA ASN A 7 -15.06 6.66 23.56
C ASN A 7 -16.11 5.73 22.94
N GLY A 8 -16.28 4.51 23.45
CA GLY A 8 -17.27 3.55 22.96
C GLY A 8 -17.00 2.99 21.56
N GLY A 9 -15.76 3.09 21.10
CA GLY A 9 -15.32 2.55 19.81
C GLY A 9 -14.95 1.07 19.87
N ARG A 10 -14.96 0.40 18.71
CA ARG A 10 -14.59 -1.01 18.55
C ARG A 10 -13.30 -1.14 17.74
N MET A 11 -12.39 -2.00 18.17
CA MET A 11 -11.21 -2.37 17.37
C MET A 11 -11.59 -3.41 16.31
N LEU A 12 -11.06 -3.25 15.11
CA LEU A 12 -11.24 -4.18 13.98
C LEU A 12 -10.02 -5.08 13.75
N VAL A 13 -9.04 -5.01 14.65
CA VAL A 13 -7.79 -5.74 14.52
C VAL A 13 -7.95 -7.16 15.04
N LYS A 14 -7.49 -8.16 14.25
CA LYS A 14 -7.60 -9.58 14.60
C LYS A 14 -6.25 -10.21 14.94
N GLU A 15 -5.19 -9.84 14.23
CA GLU A 15 -3.87 -10.44 14.37
C GLU A 15 -2.80 -9.41 14.75
N TRP A 16 -1.62 -9.86 15.17
CA TRP A 16 -0.56 -8.94 15.55
C TRP A 16 0.00 -8.18 14.32
N GLN A 17 0.03 -8.86 13.17
CA GLN A 17 0.47 -8.35 11.88
C GLN A 17 -0.36 -7.14 11.42
N ASP A 18 -1.64 -7.12 11.78
CA ASP A 18 -2.55 -6.02 11.48
C ASP A 18 -2.17 -4.71 12.19
N TYR A 19 -1.49 -4.77 13.32
CA TYR A 19 -1.03 -3.54 13.99
C TYR A 19 0.23 -2.96 13.32
N VAL A 20 1.04 -3.79 12.67
CA VAL A 20 2.33 -3.38 12.09
C VAL A 20 2.16 -2.84 10.67
N PHE A 21 1.25 -3.42 9.87
CA PHE A 21 1.03 -3.02 8.48
C PHE A 21 -0.20 -2.12 8.31
N PHE A 22 0.01 -0.88 7.87
CA PHE A 22 -1.06 0.04 7.48
C PHE A 22 -1.31 -0.04 5.96
N GLU A 23 -1.87 -1.16 5.50
CA GLU A 23 -2.31 -1.32 4.09
C GLU A 23 -3.60 -0.55 3.76
N GLY A 24 -3.82 0.61 4.37
CA GLY A 24 -5.01 1.42 4.12
C GLY A 24 -6.33 0.84 4.63
N LYS A 25 -6.27 -0.13 5.55
CA LYS A 25 -7.43 -0.69 6.25
C LYS A 25 -7.68 0.05 7.57
N ALA A 26 -8.95 0.31 7.89
CA ALA A 26 -9.30 0.89 9.18
C ALA A 26 -9.08 -0.12 10.32
N ARG A 27 -8.58 0.37 11.45
CA ARG A 27 -8.21 -0.46 12.62
C ARG A 27 -9.19 -0.34 13.78
N PHE A 28 -10.04 0.68 13.75
CA PHE A 28 -11.07 0.88 14.74
C PHE A 28 -12.24 1.65 14.13
N GLU A 29 -13.38 1.59 14.78
CA GLU A 29 -14.58 2.39 14.49
C GLU A 29 -14.96 3.13 15.76
N MET A 30 -15.41 4.37 15.63
CA MET A 30 -15.77 5.20 16.78
C MET A 30 -16.90 6.16 16.40
N GLY A 31 -18.07 5.99 17.03
CA GLY A 31 -19.26 6.80 16.76
C GLY A 31 -19.60 6.86 15.27
N GLU A 32 -19.68 8.07 14.72
CA GLU A 32 -19.96 8.32 13.30
C GLU A 32 -18.78 7.97 12.36
N THR A 33 -17.60 7.70 12.92
CA THR A 33 -16.39 7.40 12.14
C THR A 33 -16.28 5.89 11.89
N THR A 34 -17.06 5.40 10.92
CA THR A 34 -17.01 4.01 10.44
C THR A 34 -15.71 3.71 9.70
N ALA A 35 -15.30 2.45 9.66
CA ALA A 35 -14.13 1.99 8.91
C ALA A 35 -14.12 2.47 7.46
N ALA A 36 -15.26 2.36 6.77
CA ALA A 36 -15.40 2.77 5.38
C ALA A 36 -15.06 4.26 5.16
N ILE A 37 -15.45 5.12 6.10
CA ILE A 37 -15.18 6.56 6.03
C ILE A 37 -13.69 6.84 6.22
N GLN A 38 -13.06 6.19 7.20
CA GLN A 38 -11.62 6.32 7.45
C GLN A 38 -10.80 5.88 6.23
N GLU A 39 -11.12 4.72 5.66
CA GLU A 39 -10.41 4.21 4.48
C GLU A 39 -10.61 5.11 3.26
N LYS A 40 -11.83 5.59 3.03
CA LYS A 40 -12.12 6.53 1.94
C LYS A 40 -11.33 7.82 2.09
N LYS A 41 -11.31 8.39 3.29
CA LYS A 41 -10.55 9.62 3.59
C LYS A 41 -9.05 9.40 3.54
N TRP A 42 -8.57 8.24 3.97
CA TRP A 42 -7.16 7.86 3.83
C TRP A 42 -6.77 7.75 2.35
N LYS A 43 -7.57 7.07 1.51
CA LYS A 43 -7.34 6.99 0.05
C LYS A 43 -7.37 8.37 -0.61
N GLU A 44 -8.29 9.24 -0.19
CA GLU A 44 -8.40 10.61 -0.69
C GLU A 44 -7.17 11.45 -0.32
N ALA A 45 -6.74 11.40 0.95
CA ALA A 45 -5.55 12.08 1.43
C ALA A 45 -4.27 11.55 0.78
N TYR A 46 -4.13 10.23 0.68
CA TYR A 46 -3.00 9.56 0.01
C TYR A 46 -2.91 9.98 -1.46
N ARG A 47 -4.05 9.98 -2.17
CA ARG A 47 -4.14 10.49 -3.55
C ARG A 47 -3.73 11.95 -3.61
N ARG A 48 -4.23 12.81 -2.72
CA ARG A 48 -3.87 14.25 -2.75
C ARG A 48 -2.39 14.50 -2.47
N PHE A 49 -1.78 13.71 -1.59
CA PHE A 49 -0.38 13.84 -1.22
C PHE A 49 0.55 13.34 -2.32
N TYR A 50 0.34 12.12 -2.81
CA TYR A 50 1.24 11.47 -3.78
C TYR A 50 0.86 11.74 -5.25
N LEU A 51 -0.43 11.84 -5.56
CA LEU A 51 -0.93 12.14 -6.91
C LEU A 51 -1.33 13.60 -6.99
N ARG A 52 -0.33 14.49 -6.96
CA ARG A 52 -0.56 15.94 -7.08
C ARG A 52 -0.87 16.27 -8.56
N PRO A 53 -2.13 16.54 -8.93
CA PRO A 53 -2.57 16.54 -10.32
C PRO A 53 -1.84 17.60 -11.16
N HIS A 54 -1.50 18.74 -10.56
CA HIS A 54 -0.72 19.78 -11.22
C HIS A 54 0.70 19.32 -11.62
N ARG A 55 1.40 18.55 -10.78
CA ARG A 55 2.74 18.03 -11.09
C ARG A 55 2.67 17.01 -12.22
N ILE A 56 1.66 16.12 -12.18
CA ILE A 56 1.41 15.14 -13.23
C ILE A 56 1.12 15.85 -14.56
N ALA A 57 0.24 16.85 -14.55
CA ALA A 57 -0.09 17.64 -15.73
C ALA A 57 1.14 18.37 -16.30
N MET A 58 1.95 19.01 -15.46
CA MET A 58 3.22 19.64 -15.89
C MET A 58 4.17 18.63 -16.54
N THR A 59 4.26 17.42 -16.02
CA THR A 59 5.08 16.35 -16.63
C THR A 59 4.49 15.88 -17.95
N LEU A 60 3.17 15.69 -18.06
CA LEU A 60 2.53 15.26 -19.29
C LEU A 60 2.56 16.33 -20.41
N LEU A 61 2.52 17.61 -20.04
CA LEU A 61 2.56 18.72 -21.00
C LEU A 61 3.98 19.04 -21.51
N ARG A 62 5.03 18.48 -20.89
CA ARG A 62 6.41 18.68 -21.37
C ARG A 62 6.66 17.94 -22.67
N LYS A 63 7.19 18.65 -23.68
CA LYS A 63 7.60 18.10 -24.98
C LYS A 63 8.61 16.94 -24.84
N SER A 64 9.52 17.02 -23.86
CA SER A 64 10.51 15.97 -23.59
C SER A 64 9.90 14.64 -23.14
N THR A 65 8.73 14.67 -22.49
CA THR A 65 7.99 13.46 -22.10
C THR A 65 7.54 12.67 -23.32
N TRP A 66 7.12 13.37 -24.37
CA TRP A 66 6.69 12.76 -25.64
C TRP A 66 7.86 12.34 -26.53
N GLN A 67 8.98 13.08 -26.50
CA GLN A 67 10.20 12.72 -27.24
C GLN A 67 10.86 11.43 -26.71
N HIS A 68 10.76 11.16 -25.41
CA HIS A 68 11.34 9.96 -24.79
C HIS A 68 10.30 8.94 -24.33
N LEU A 69 9.04 9.11 -24.74
CA LEU A 69 7.90 8.29 -24.33
C LEU A 69 8.19 6.77 -24.35
N PRO A 70 8.75 6.17 -25.42
CA PRO A 70 8.98 4.72 -25.45
C PRO A 70 9.95 4.23 -24.37
N ARG A 71 11.00 5.02 -24.08
CA ARG A 71 12.00 4.68 -23.05
C ARG A 71 11.41 4.83 -21.65
N THR A 72 10.65 5.89 -21.41
CA THR A 72 9.99 6.16 -20.12
C THR A 72 8.90 5.10 -19.84
N LEU A 73 8.15 4.70 -20.86
CA LEU A 73 7.13 3.66 -20.75
C LEU A 73 7.75 2.30 -20.43
N SER A 74 8.88 1.94 -21.06
CA SER A 74 9.62 0.71 -20.76
C SER A 74 10.10 0.67 -19.30
N MET A 75 10.57 1.80 -18.78
CA MET A 75 10.97 1.90 -17.37
C MET A 75 9.79 1.79 -16.42
N ALA A 76 8.68 2.48 -16.69
CA ALA A 76 7.46 2.37 -15.90
C ALA A 76 6.90 0.94 -15.92
N ALA A 77 6.92 0.29 -17.08
CA ALA A 77 6.52 -1.11 -17.23
C ALA A 77 7.37 -2.05 -16.37
N ARG A 78 8.68 -1.80 -16.21
CA ARG A 78 9.53 -2.61 -15.30
C ARG A 78 9.22 -2.44 -13.81
N ILE A 79 8.57 -1.34 -13.43
CA ILE A 79 8.18 -1.07 -12.03
C ILE A 79 6.83 -1.71 -11.73
N VAL A 80 5.89 -1.62 -12.68
CA VAL A 80 4.51 -2.12 -12.52
C VAL A 80 4.40 -3.60 -12.84
N LEU A 81 5.14 -4.09 -13.85
CA LEU A 81 5.21 -5.51 -14.14
C LEU A 81 6.16 -6.15 -13.13
N PRO A 82 5.67 -7.04 -12.26
CA PRO A 82 6.55 -7.75 -11.36
C PRO A 82 7.56 -8.51 -12.21
N LYS A 83 8.86 -8.25 -12.01
CA LYS A 83 9.87 -9.22 -12.41
C LYS A 83 9.44 -10.53 -11.77
N LYS A 84 9.27 -11.60 -12.56
CA LYS A 84 9.23 -12.98 -12.03
C LYS A 84 10.54 -13.18 -11.25
N THR A 85 10.51 -12.83 -9.98
CA THR A 85 11.67 -12.85 -9.10
C THR A 85 11.58 -14.13 -8.29
N LYS A 86 12.75 -14.57 -7.84
CA LYS A 86 13.12 -15.86 -7.25
C LYS A 86 12.37 -16.24 -5.95
N ASP A 87 11.11 -15.86 -5.79
CA ASP A 87 10.29 -16.16 -4.62
C ASP A 87 10.13 -17.66 -4.42
N GLY A 88 10.12 -18.45 -5.49
CA GLY A 88 10.13 -19.92 -5.41
C GLY A 88 11.40 -20.45 -4.74
N LYS A 89 12.58 -19.93 -5.08
CA LYS A 89 13.86 -20.38 -4.49
C LYS A 89 14.03 -19.91 -3.05
N ILE A 90 13.55 -18.70 -2.73
CA ILE A 90 13.63 -18.15 -1.38
C ILE A 90 12.62 -18.86 -0.46
N LYS A 91 11.41 -19.16 -0.94
CA LYS A 91 10.44 -19.98 -0.21
C LYS A 91 10.94 -21.40 0.02
N THR A 92 11.54 -22.05 -0.99
CA THR A 92 12.12 -23.39 -0.80
C THR A 92 13.26 -23.39 0.21
N LEU A 93 14.13 -22.37 0.19
CA LEU A 93 15.22 -22.24 1.18
C LEU A 93 14.70 -21.95 2.59
N ILE A 94 13.62 -21.17 2.72
CA ILE A 94 12.98 -20.89 4.01
C ILE A 94 12.24 -22.14 4.54
N ASP A 95 11.56 -22.89 3.69
CA ASP A 95 10.86 -24.13 4.05
C ASP A 95 11.88 -25.24 4.42
N GLU A 96 13.01 -25.31 3.71
CA GLU A 96 14.14 -26.19 4.02
C GLU A 96 14.80 -25.81 5.37
N ALA A 97 14.97 -24.51 5.65
CA ALA A 97 15.46 -24.03 6.94
C ALA A 97 14.43 -24.17 8.08
N ARG A 98 13.14 -24.31 7.77
CA ARG A 98 12.04 -24.48 8.73
C ARG A 98 11.79 -25.95 9.09
N GLN A 99 12.42 -26.89 8.40
CA GLN A 99 12.49 -28.29 8.82
C GLN A 99 13.77 -28.52 9.64
N PRO A 100 13.81 -28.25 10.96
CA PRO A 100 14.82 -28.89 11.78
C PRO A 100 14.50 -30.39 11.83
N ALA A 101 15.56 -31.18 11.66
CA ALA A 101 15.56 -32.63 11.78
C ALA A 101 14.89 -33.10 13.09
N LEU A 102 14.06 -34.14 12.95
CA LEU A 102 13.60 -35.12 13.97
C LEU A 102 12.95 -34.57 15.25
#